data_AF-A0A2G6E604-F1
#
_entry.id   AF-A0A2G6E604-F1
#
_cell.length_a   1.000
_cell.length_b   1.000
_cell.length_c   1.000
_cell.angle_alpha   90.00
_cell.angle_beta   90.00
_cell.angle_gamma   90.00
#
_symmetry.space_group_name_H-M   'P 1'
#
loop_
_entity.id
_entity.type
_entity.pdbx_description
1 polymer ?
#
loop_
_entity_poly.entity_id
_entity_poly.type
_entity_poly.pdbx_seq_one_letter_code
_entity_poly.pdbx_strand_id
1 'polypeptide(L)'
;MKSFIKDIIRPLLLAPVVFLLLIPLLPLFILYGVYQFFNGLWLSYKFRKQYASEGKYILFVYSESPNWQEYIETNIVPVLEGKTVFLNWSKRAEWRKRKPIEAKILFHWGGDTEFNPMAIIFAKRWRIKTVRFHQAFKHYKHGKDKLLREKEEELYAYL
;
A
#
# COMPACT_ATOMS: atom_id res chain seq x y z
N MET A 1 25.50 26.57 -32.07
CA MET A 1 24.38 26.22 -32.99
C MET A 1 24.46 24.78 -33.52
N LYS A 2 25.58 24.30 -34.09
CA LYS A 2 25.71 22.93 -34.63
C LYS A 2 25.64 21.79 -33.59
N SER A 3 26.07 21.99 -32.33
CA SER A 3 25.94 20.93 -31.31
C SER A 3 24.50 20.82 -30.80
N PHE A 4 23.86 21.95 -30.51
CA PHE A 4 22.47 22.02 -30.06
C PHE A 4 21.47 21.31 -31.01
N ILE A 5 21.67 21.44 -32.32
CA ILE A 5 20.84 20.75 -33.33
C ILE A 5 21.07 19.22 -33.30
N LYS A 6 22.30 18.75 -33.09
CA LYS A 6 22.62 17.31 -32.96
C LYS A 6 22.03 16.71 -31.69
N ASP A 7 22.03 17.48 -30.61
CA ASP A 7 21.51 17.08 -29.30
C ASP A 7 19.98 16.87 -29.32
N ILE A 8 19.27 17.55 -30.23
CA ILE A 8 17.81 17.40 -30.44
C ILE A 8 17.50 16.31 -31.48
N ILE A 9 18.23 16.25 -32.61
CA ILE A 9 17.95 15.30 -33.70
C ILE A 9 18.26 13.85 -33.29
N ARG A 10 19.31 13.62 -32.49
CA ARG A 10 19.72 12.28 -32.07
C ARG A 10 18.64 11.54 -31.25
N PRO A 11 18.04 12.10 -30.17
CA PRO A 11 16.95 11.44 -29.45
C PRO A 11 15.70 11.30 -30.32
N LEU A 12 15.43 12.25 -31.23
CA LEU A 12 14.29 12.18 -32.14
C LEU A 12 14.40 11.03 -33.14
N LEU A 13 15.60 10.71 -33.63
CA LEU A 13 15.85 9.55 -34.51
C LEU A 13 15.91 8.22 -33.75
N LEU A 14 16.36 8.24 -32.49
CA LEU A 14 16.42 7.03 -31.66
C LEU A 14 15.06 6.66 -31.06
N ALA A 15 14.16 7.63 -30.83
CA ALA A 15 12.86 7.38 -30.21
C ALA A 15 11.98 6.37 -30.96
N PRO A 16 11.84 6.40 -32.31
CA PRO A 16 11.08 5.38 -33.05
C PRO A 16 11.70 3.99 -32.94
N VAL A 17 13.04 3.90 -32.93
CA VAL A 17 13.76 2.62 -32.77
C VAL A 17 13.53 2.05 -31.38
N VAL A 18 13.66 2.87 -30.33
CA VAL A 18 13.35 2.47 -28.95
C VAL A 18 11.88 2.07 -28.83
N PHE A 19 10.96 2.82 -29.42
CA PHE A 19 9.53 2.49 -29.39
C PHE A 19 9.24 1.14 -30.07
N LEU A 20 9.80 0.89 -31.25
CA LEU A 20 9.69 -0.40 -31.94
C LEU A 20 10.26 -1.56 -31.11
N LEU A 21 11.35 -1.33 -30.36
CA LEU A 21 11.93 -2.32 -29.46
C LEU A 21 11.09 -2.57 -28.19
N LEU A 22 10.26 -1.60 -27.76
CA LEU A 22 9.35 -1.75 -26.61
C LEU A 22 8.04 -2.47 -26.96
N ILE A 23 7.59 -2.43 -28.22
CA ILE A 23 6.34 -3.09 -28.65
C ILE A 23 6.32 -4.59 -28.31
N PRO A 24 7.38 -5.39 -28.56
CA PRO A 24 7.43 -6.79 -28.16
C PRO A 24 7.36 -7.04 -26.65
N LEU A 25 7.65 -6.02 -25.82
CA LEU A 25 7.54 -6.12 -24.35
C LEU A 25 6.11 -5.83 -23.87
N LEU A 26 5.28 -5.19 -24.69
CA LEU A 26 3.90 -4.84 -24.32
C LEU A 26 3.07 -6.06 -23.88
N PRO A 27 3.10 -7.23 -24.57
CA PRO A 27 2.42 -8.43 -24.09
C PRO A 27 2.86 -8.87 -22.70
N LEU A 28 4.15 -8.74 -22.37
CA LEU A 28 4.66 -9.09 -21.03
C LEU A 28 4.11 -8.15 -19.95
N PHE A 29 4.04 -6.84 -20.23
CA PHE A 29 3.42 -5.87 -19.32
C PHE A 29 1.92 -6.13 -19.14
N ILE A 30 1.20 -6.48 -20.22
CA ILE A 30 -0.22 -6.84 -20.16
C ILE A 30 -0.40 -8.10 -19.32
N LEU A 31 0.37 -9.17 -19.57
CA LEU A 31 0.31 -10.41 -18.80
C LEU A 31 0.62 -10.17 -17.32
N TYR A 32 1.61 -9.36 -17.01
CA TYR A 32 1.93 -8.97 -15.64
C TYR A 32 0.78 -8.19 -14.98
N GLY A 33 0.17 -7.24 -15.69
CA GLY A 33 -0.99 -6.49 -15.21
C GLY A 33 -2.20 -7.39 -14.94
N VAL A 34 -2.49 -8.33 -15.85
CA VAL A 34 -3.54 -9.33 -15.69
C VAL A 34 -3.27 -10.22 -14.48
N TYR A 35 -2.04 -10.72 -14.34
CA TYR A 35 -1.63 -11.51 -13.17
C TYR A 35 -1.83 -10.74 -11.87
N GLN A 36 -1.38 -9.47 -11.80
CA GLN A 36 -1.54 -8.64 -10.62
C GLN A 36 -3.01 -8.39 -10.29
N PHE A 37 -3.86 -8.14 -11.29
CA PHE A 37 -5.29 -7.97 -11.08
C PHE A 37 -5.94 -9.22 -10.46
N PHE A 38 -5.71 -10.40 -11.04
CA PHE A 38 -6.28 -11.65 -10.52
C PHE A 38 -5.70 -12.03 -9.15
N ASN A 39 -4.41 -11.78 -8.92
CA ASN A 39 -3.79 -11.99 -7.62
C ASN A 39 -4.45 -11.09 -6.55
N GLY A 40 -4.71 -9.82 -6.86
CA GLY A 40 -5.44 -8.90 -5.98
C GLY A 40 -6.86 -9.37 -5.66
N LEU A 41 -7.61 -9.83 -6.67
CA LEU A 41 -8.95 -10.40 -6.46
C LEU A 41 -8.91 -11.62 -5.54
N TRP A 42 -7.95 -12.53 -5.77
CA TRP A 42 -7.77 -13.73 -4.97
C TRP A 42 -7.38 -13.41 -3.52
N LEU A 43 -6.45 -12.48 -3.30
CA LEU A 43 -6.04 -12.05 -1.96
C LEU A 43 -7.20 -11.38 -1.20
N SER A 44 -7.97 -10.52 -1.86
CA SER A 44 -9.17 -9.89 -1.29
C SER A 44 -10.22 -10.93 -0.90
N TYR A 45 -10.49 -11.90 -1.78
CA TYR A 45 -11.39 -12.99 -1.45
C TYR A 45 -10.91 -13.80 -0.25
N LYS A 46 -9.61 -14.17 -0.20
CA LYS A 46 -9.03 -14.91 0.93
C LYS A 46 -9.16 -14.15 2.24
N PHE A 47 -8.85 -12.85 2.25
CA PHE A 47 -9.00 -12.01 3.43
C PHE A 47 -10.45 -12.00 3.93
N ARG A 48 -11.41 -11.70 3.03
CA ARG A 48 -12.84 -11.66 3.38
C ARG A 48 -13.33 -13.01 3.86
N LYS A 49 -12.97 -14.11 3.19
CA LYS A 49 -13.35 -15.46 3.60
C LYS A 49 -12.85 -15.78 5.01
N GLN A 50 -11.65 -15.34 5.36
CA GLN A 50 -11.03 -15.63 6.65
C GLN A 50 -11.59 -14.76 7.78
N TYR A 51 -11.96 -13.50 7.50
CA TYR A 51 -12.19 -12.49 8.53
C TYR A 51 -13.59 -11.87 8.54
N ALA A 52 -14.41 -12.08 7.51
CA ALA A 52 -15.74 -11.48 7.44
C ALA A 52 -16.70 -11.97 8.53
N SER A 53 -16.57 -13.22 8.99
CA SER A 53 -17.37 -13.74 10.10
C SER A 53 -17.07 -13.06 11.43
N GLU A 54 -15.86 -12.51 11.59
CA GLU A 54 -15.45 -11.73 12.76
C GLU A 54 -15.76 -10.23 12.60
N GLY A 55 -16.40 -9.82 11.48
CA GLY A 55 -16.66 -8.42 11.18
C GLY A 55 -15.40 -7.62 10.79
N LYS A 56 -14.27 -8.28 10.54
CA LYS A 56 -13.00 -7.64 10.23
C LYS A 56 -12.83 -7.38 8.74
N TYR A 57 -12.55 -6.13 8.38
CA TYR A 57 -12.38 -5.68 7.00
C TYR A 57 -11.23 -4.70 6.81
N ILE A 58 -10.42 -4.45 7.84
CA ILE A 58 -9.23 -3.61 7.77
C ILE A 58 -8.01 -4.47 8.12
N LEU A 59 -6.95 -4.36 7.33
CA LEU A 59 -5.61 -4.82 7.71
C LEU A 59 -4.80 -3.57 8.06
N PHE A 60 -4.43 -3.42 9.34
CA PHE A 60 -3.63 -2.28 9.80
C PHE A 60 -2.22 -2.75 10.13
N VAL A 61 -1.24 -2.12 9.48
CA VAL A 61 0.18 -2.43 9.61
C VAL A 61 0.87 -1.30 10.33
N TYR A 62 1.59 -1.63 11.40
CA TYR A 62 2.42 -0.69 12.14
C TYR A 62 3.70 -1.38 12.65
N SER A 63 4.59 -0.66 13.30
CA SER A 63 5.75 -1.23 14.00
C SER A 63 5.91 -0.66 15.38
N GLU A 64 6.75 -1.31 16.18
CA GLU A 64 7.26 -0.83 17.48
C GLU A 64 8.30 0.29 17.27
N SER A 65 7.88 1.40 16.65
CA SER A 65 8.71 2.60 16.51
C SER A 65 8.30 3.64 17.53
N PRO A 66 9.23 4.25 18.27
CA PRO A 66 8.91 5.29 19.25
C PRO A 66 8.28 6.53 18.61
N ASN A 67 8.37 6.70 17.28
CA ASN A 67 7.78 7.85 16.60
C ASN A 67 6.25 7.79 16.50
N TRP A 68 5.62 6.60 16.60
CA TRP A 68 4.18 6.45 16.39
C TRP A 68 3.53 5.33 17.20
N GLN A 69 4.30 4.39 17.78
CA GLN A 69 3.75 3.24 18.48
C GLN A 69 2.78 3.65 19.60
N GLU A 70 3.25 4.49 20.52
CA GLU A 70 2.45 4.95 21.66
C GLU A 70 1.15 5.62 21.18
N TYR A 71 1.25 6.48 20.17
CA TYR A 71 0.10 7.15 19.60
C TYR A 71 -0.89 6.15 18.97
N ILE A 72 -0.40 5.21 18.17
CA ILE A 72 -1.23 4.19 17.51
C ILE A 72 -1.92 3.32 18.56
N GLU A 73 -1.20 2.82 19.56
CA GLU A 73 -1.72 1.93 20.58
C GLU A 73 -2.75 2.63 21.49
N THR A 74 -2.56 3.93 21.74
CA THR A 74 -3.45 4.70 22.61
C THR A 74 -4.68 5.25 21.87
N ASN A 75 -4.52 5.69 20.61
CA ASN A 75 -5.57 6.45 19.90
C ASN A 75 -6.20 5.66 18.75
N ILE A 76 -5.42 4.90 17.99
CA ILE A 76 -5.90 4.25 16.76
C ILE A 76 -6.40 2.83 17.04
N VAL A 77 -5.63 2.02 17.77
CA VAL A 77 -5.96 0.62 18.05
C VAL A 77 -7.32 0.46 18.73
N PRO A 78 -7.67 1.22 19.79
CA PRO A 78 -8.96 1.03 20.46
C PRO A 78 -10.16 1.34 19.56
N VAL A 79 -10.03 2.35 18.68
CA VAL A 79 -11.07 2.76 17.73
C VAL A 79 -11.26 1.70 16.62
N LEU A 80 -10.17 1.06 16.23
CA LEU A 80 -10.14 0.05 15.16
C LEU A 80 -10.41 -1.38 15.64
N GLU A 81 -10.54 -1.58 16.95
CA GLU A 81 -10.73 -2.89 17.57
C GLU A 81 -12.01 -3.56 17.05
N GLY A 82 -11.99 -4.89 16.92
CA GLY A 82 -13.10 -5.67 16.37
C GLY A 82 -13.26 -5.60 14.85
N LYS A 83 -12.83 -4.52 14.18
CA LYS A 83 -12.93 -4.36 12.71
C LYS A 83 -11.63 -4.63 11.96
N THR A 84 -10.54 -4.77 12.71
CA THR A 84 -9.18 -4.74 12.16
C THR A 84 -8.37 -5.98 12.52
N VAL A 85 -7.59 -6.44 11.55
CA VAL A 85 -6.48 -7.36 11.76
C VAL A 85 -5.21 -6.52 11.86
N PHE A 86 -4.51 -6.60 12.99
CA PHE A 86 -3.27 -5.87 13.20
C PHE A 86 -2.07 -6.72 12.78
N LEU A 87 -1.13 -6.08 12.09
CA LEU A 87 0.10 -6.70 11.63
C LEU A 87 1.30 -5.85 12.04
N ASN A 88 2.06 -6.33 13.03
CA ASN A 88 3.23 -5.62 13.55
C ASN A 88 4.50 -5.99 12.75
N TRP A 89 5.05 -5.03 12.02
CA TRP A 89 6.22 -5.16 11.14
C TRP A 89 7.51 -5.52 11.89
N SER A 90 7.63 -5.15 13.17
CA SER A 90 8.75 -5.59 14.01
C SER A 90 8.76 -7.12 14.16
N LYS A 91 7.58 -7.77 14.06
CA LYS A 91 7.41 -9.23 14.19
C LYS A 91 7.37 -9.96 12.83
N ARG A 92 7.81 -9.33 11.75
CA ARG A 92 7.68 -9.86 10.37
C ARG A 92 8.33 -11.21 10.11
N ALA A 93 9.36 -11.58 10.88
CA ALA A 93 10.03 -12.88 10.77
C ALA A 93 9.05 -14.06 10.97
N GLU A 94 7.97 -13.86 11.73
CA GLU A 94 6.99 -14.90 12.03
C GLU A 94 5.85 -14.98 11.01
N TRP A 95 5.66 -13.96 10.18
CA TRP A 95 4.47 -13.85 9.32
C TRP A 95 4.34 -14.98 8.33
N ARG A 96 5.46 -15.49 7.80
CA ARG A 96 5.43 -16.63 6.86
C ARG A 96 4.72 -17.85 7.45
N LYS A 97 4.81 -18.04 8.77
CA LYS A 97 4.18 -19.15 9.49
C LYS A 97 2.79 -18.78 10.02
N ARG A 98 2.65 -17.58 10.60
CA ARG A 98 1.45 -17.21 11.39
C ARG A 98 0.43 -16.36 10.63
N LYS A 99 0.89 -15.54 9.68
CA LYS A 99 0.08 -14.52 8.98
C LYS A 99 0.46 -14.42 7.48
N PRO A 100 0.46 -15.54 6.74
CA PRO A 100 0.99 -15.55 5.37
C PRO A 100 0.10 -14.79 4.38
N ILE A 101 -1.21 -14.69 4.62
CA ILE A 101 -2.14 -14.00 3.73
C ILE A 101 -2.03 -12.49 3.93
N GLU A 102 -1.97 -12.03 5.17
CA GLU A 102 -1.82 -10.63 5.56
C GLU A 102 -0.50 -10.05 5.06
N ALA A 103 0.58 -10.81 5.17
CA ALA A 103 1.87 -10.42 4.59
C ALA A 103 1.78 -10.26 3.07
N LYS A 104 1.15 -11.21 2.36
CA LYS A 104 0.96 -11.11 0.89
C LYS A 104 0.10 -9.92 0.49
N ILE A 105 -0.95 -9.63 1.25
CA ILE A 105 -1.80 -8.44 1.07
C ILE A 105 -0.97 -7.18 1.23
N LEU A 106 -0.16 -7.08 2.30
CA LEU A 106 0.73 -5.95 2.50
C LEU A 106 1.71 -5.79 1.34
N PHE A 107 2.35 -6.85 0.85
CA PHE A 107 3.27 -6.71 -0.28
C PHE A 107 2.57 -6.36 -1.60
N HIS A 108 1.32 -6.78 -1.79
CA HIS A 108 0.57 -6.48 -3.01
C HIS A 108 0.05 -5.03 -3.05
N TRP A 109 -0.48 -4.48 -1.95
CA TRP A 109 -1.04 -3.11 -1.91
C TRP A 109 -0.17 -2.08 -1.17
N GLY A 110 0.74 -2.53 -0.32
CA GLY A 110 1.62 -1.68 0.48
C GLY A 110 2.73 -1.02 -0.34
N GLY A 111 3.18 -1.66 -1.42
CA GLY A 111 4.33 -1.20 -2.19
C GLY A 111 5.62 -1.16 -1.35
N ASP A 112 6.64 -0.51 -1.89
CA ASP A 112 8.00 -0.58 -1.34
C ASP A 112 8.36 0.57 -0.39
N THR A 113 7.53 1.62 -0.32
CA THR A 113 7.80 2.84 0.44
C THR A 113 6.59 3.22 1.29
N GLU A 114 6.83 3.89 2.43
CA GLU A 114 5.79 4.52 3.27
C GLU A 114 4.61 3.60 3.66
N PHE A 115 4.84 2.29 3.72
CA PHE A 115 3.82 1.29 4.05
C PHE A 115 3.62 1.10 5.55
N ASN A 116 4.38 1.82 6.37
CA ASN A 116 4.35 1.71 7.82
C ASN A 116 4.40 3.11 8.47
N PRO A 117 3.33 3.53 9.18
CA PRO A 117 2.06 2.82 9.38
C PRO A 117 1.10 2.94 8.18
N MET A 118 0.23 1.94 7.99
CA MET A 118 -0.75 1.90 6.90
C MET A 118 -2.01 1.12 7.28
N ALA A 119 -3.17 1.54 6.77
CA ALA A 119 -4.37 0.73 6.68
C ALA A 119 -4.64 0.26 5.25
N ILE A 120 -5.02 -1.00 5.07
CA ILE A 120 -5.57 -1.57 3.84
C ILE A 120 -7.02 -1.97 4.13
N ILE A 121 -7.96 -1.28 3.49
CA ILE A 121 -9.39 -1.34 3.79
C ILE A 121 -10.10 -2.14 2.68
N PHE A 122 -10.73 -3.22 3.07
CA PHE A 122 -11.56 -4.08 2.22
C PHE A 122 -13.01 -3.57 2.25
N ALA A 123 -13.23 -2.39 1.69
CA ALA A 123 -14.52 -1.70 1.66
C ALA A 123 -15.62 -2.53 0.95
N LYS A 124 -16.88 -2.08 1.02
CA LYS A 124 -18.01 -2.75 0.35
C LYS A 124 -17.69 -3.00 -1.13
N ARG A 125 -18.12 -4.17 -1.64
CA ARG A 125 -17.82 -4.69 -2.99
C ARG A 125 -16.32 -5.02 -3.16
N TRP A 126 -15.78 -4.88 -4.36
CA TRP A 126 -14.39 -5.21 -4.71
C TRP A 126 -13.41 -4.05 -4.51
N ARG A 127 -13.83 -2.97 -3.82
CA ARG A 127 -13.01 -1.77 -3.64
C ARG A 127 -12.01 -1.98 -2.50
N ILE A 128 -10.74 -1.78 -2.81
CA ILE A 128 -9.64 -1.75 -1.85
C ILE A 128 -9.13 -0.31 -1.76
N LYS A 129 -8.94 0.18 -0.54
CA LYS A 129 -8.39 1.51 -0.28
C LYS A 129 -7.17 1.37 0.63
N THR A 130 -6.14 2.15 0.38
CA THR A 130 -4.97 2.24 1.27
C THR A 130 -4.92 3.64 1.88
N VAL A 131 -4.60 3.71 3.17
CA VAL A 131 -4.38 4.96 3.91
C VAL A 131 -2.99 4.88 4.53
N ARG A 132 -2.08 5.77 4.11
CA ARG A 132 -0.68 5.79 4.54
C ARG A 132 -0.48 6.88 5.58
N PHE A 133 0.15 6.50 6.70
CA PHE A 133 0.38 7.41 7.82
C PHE A 133 1.84 7.83 7.97
N HIS A 134 2.78 7.25 7.21
CA HIS A 134 4.21 7.53 7.37
C HIS A 134 4.56 9.03 7.34
N GLN A 135 4.14 9.75 6.29
CA GLN A 135 4.37 11.19 6.19
C GLN A 135 3.58 11.98 7.23
N ALA A 136 2.38 11.51 7.58
CA ALA A 136 1.55 12.13 8.61
C ALA A 136 2.24 12.11 9.98
N PHE A 137 2.79 10.96 10.40
CA PHE A 137 3.56 10.85 11.63
C PHE A 137 4.89 11.61 11.57
N LYS A 138 5.53 11.67 10.39
CA LYS A 138 6.73 12.50 10.20
C LYS A 138 6.42 13.98 10.48
N HIS A 139 5.30 14.50 9.99
CA HIS A 139 4.87 15.87 10.24
C HIS A 139 4.44 16.08 11.70
N TYR A 140 3.71 15.11 12.27
CA TYR A 140 3.24 15.15 13.65
C TYR A 140 4.39 15.29 14.65
N LYS A 141 5.51 14.58 14.41
CA LYS A 141 6.74 14.69 15.22
C LYS A 141 7.31 16.11 15.25
N HIS A 142 7.03 16.94 14.25
CA HIS A 142 7.43 18.34 14.17
C HIS A 142 6.32 19.30 14.62
N GLY A 143 5.32 18.82 15.38
CA GLY A 143 4.22 19.61 15.90
C GLY A 143 3.14 19.96 14.86
N LYS A 144 3.15 19.33 13.68
CA LYS A 144 2.17 19.57 12.60
C LYS A 144 1.20 18.39 12.53
N ASP A 145 0.04 18.52 13.17
CA ASP A 145 -0.94 17.44 13.31
C ASP A 145 -1.96 17.34 12.18
N LYS A 146 -2.18 18.42 11.41
CA LYS A 146 -3.18 18.48 10.33
C LYS A 146 -3.21 17.23 9.43
N LEU A 147 -2.06 16.80 8.91
CA LEU A 147 -1.99 15.65 8.01
C LEU A 147 -2.34 14.33 8.72
N LEU A 148 -2.02 14.21 10.01
CA LEU A 148 -2.42 13.06 10.82
C LEU A 148 -3.94 13.01 10.97
N ARG A 149 -4.57 14.14 11.31
CA ARG A 149 -6.03 14.24 11.43
C ARG A 149 -6.74 13.92 10.12
N GLU A 150 -6.26 14.44 8.99
CA GLU A 150 -6.81 14.10 7.67
C GLU A 150 -6.72 12.60 7.35
N LYS A 151 -5.64 11.92 7.75
CA LYS A 151 -5.49 10.47 7.55
C LYS A 151 -6.33 9.64 8.51
N GLU A 152 -6.52 10.11 9.74
CA GLU A 152 -7.46 9.53 10.68
C GLU A 152 -8.89 9.64 10.16
N GLU A 153 -9.32 10.81 9.72
CA GLU A 153 -10.64 11.03 9.10
C GLU A 153 -10.84 10.14 7.87
N GLU A 154 -9.83 10.06 6.98
CA GLU A 154 -9.88 9.19 5.80
C GLU A 154 -10.06 7.71 6.18
N LEU A 155 -9.42 7.25 7.25
CA LEU A 155 -9.56 5.89 7.77
C LEU A 155 -10.91 5.67 8.47
N TYR A 156 -11.31 6.60 9.34
CA TYR A 156 -12.49 6.47 10.18
C TYR A 156 -13.79 6.62 9.41
N ALA A 157 -13.76 7.25 8.24
CA ALA A 157 -14.89 7.25 7.30
C ALA A 157 -15.34 5.84 6.84
N TYR A 158 -14.54 4.80 7.13
CA TYR A 158 -14.88 3.41 6.82
C TYR A 158 -15.35 2.59 8.03
N LEU A 159 -15.44 3.18 9.23
CA LEU A 159 -15.93 2.52 10.44
C LEU A 159 -17.46 2.47 10.49
#